data_AF-A0A921F5G7-F1
#
_entry.id   AF-A0A921F5G7-F1
#
_cell.length_a   1.000
_cell.length_b   1.000
_cell.length_c   1.000
_cell.angle_alpha   90.00
_cell.angle_beta   90.00
_cell.angle_gamma   90.00
#
_symmetry.space_group_name_H-M   'P 1'
#
loop_
_entity.id
_entity.type
_entity.pdbx_description
1 polymer ?
#
loop_
_entity_poly.entity_id
_entity_poly.type
_entity_poly.pdbx_seq_one_letter_code
_entity_poly.pdbx_strand_id
1 'polypeptide(L)' 'MKSLRERKKSETRRRLAVAAVELLAEEGEEGVTIAAIADRAGVSTRTFHNY' A
#
# COMPACT_ATOMS: atom_id res chain seq x y z
N MET A 1 -9.49 -20.50 -11.30
CA MET A 1 -9.90 -19.80 -10.05
C MET A 1 -8.65 -19.31 -9.32
N LYS A 2 -8.52 -17.99 -9.06
CA LYS A 2 -7.43 -17.48 -8.19
C LYS A 2 -7.73 -17.88 -6.74
N SER A 3 -6.74 -18.41 -6.03
CA SER A 3 -6.88 -18.78 -4.62
C SER A 3 -7.18 -17.55 -3.75
N LEU A 4 -7.81 -17.76 -2.58
CA LEU A 4 -8.04 -16.68 -1.60
C LEU A 4 -6.76 -15.93 -1.23
N ARG A 5 -5.62 -16.63 -1.24
CA ARG A 5 -4.30 -16.07 -1.01
C ARG A 5 -3.89 -15.11 -2.13
N GLU A 6 -4.07 -15.50 -3.39
CA GLU A 6 -3.77 -14.63 -4.54
C GLU A 6 -4.69 -13.40 -4.60
N ARG A 7 -5.95 -13.55 -4.17
CA ARG A 7 -6.89 -12.43 -4.04
C ARG A 7 -6.43 -11.44 -2.96
N LYS A 8 -6.14 -11.93 -1.75
CA LYS A 8 -5.60 -11.09 -0.66
C LYS A 8 -4.30 -10.40 -1.08
N LYS A 9 -3.42 -11.11 -1.78
CA LYS A 9 -2.16 -10.53 -2.27
C LYS A 9 -2.42 -9.38 -3.24
N SER A 10 -3.32 -9.58 -4.20
CA SER A 10 -3.68 -8.55 -5.17
C SER A 10 -4.34 -7.34 -4.50
N GLU A 11 -5.15 -7.57 -3.47
CA GLU A 11 -5.86 -6.53 -2.76
C GLU A 11 -4.92 -5.66 -1.91
N THR A 12 -3.98 -6.28 -1.19
CA THR A 12 -2.92 -5.56 -0.47
C THR A 12 -2.12 -4.69 -1.44
N ARG A 13 -1.70 -5.25 -2.59
CA ARG A 13 -0.94 -4.50 -3.59
C ARG A 13 -1.72 -3.31 -4.15
N ARG A 14 -3.04 -3.46 -4.35
CA ARG A 14 -3.91 -2.36 -4.79
C ARG A 14 -4.00 -1.27 -3.73
N ARG A 15 -4.19 -1.64 -2.46
CA ARG A 15 -4.25 -0.67 -1.34
C ARG A 15 -2.96 0.14 -1.22
N LEU A 16 -1.80 -0.52 -1.34
CA LEU A 16 -0.50 0.14 -1.34
C LEU A 16 -0.35 1.16 -2.47
N ALA A 17 -0.74 0.79 -3.69
CA ALA A 17 -0.65 1.68 -4.84
C ALA A 17 -1.60 2.90 -4.73
N VAL A 18 -2.83 2.67 -4.28
CA VAL A 18 -3.81 3.75 -4.07
C VAL A 18 -3.30 4.71 -2.99
N ALA A 19 -2.84 4.20 -1.85
CA ALA A 19 -2.32 5.03 -0.77
C ALA A 19 -1.11 5.89 -1.20
N ALA A 20 -0.23 5.35 -2.05
CA ALA A 20 0.90 6.12 -2.57
C ALA A 20 0.46 7.27 -3.50
N VAL A 21 -0.53 7.03 -4.37
CA VAL A 21 -1.08 8.06 -5.26
C VAL A 21 -1.83 9.13 -4.47
N GLU A 22 -2.62 8.73 -3.47
CA GLU A 22 -3.33 9.65 -2.58
C GLU A 22 -2.35 10.54 -1.81
N LEU A 23 -1.32 9.94 -1.19
CA LEU A 23 -0.27 10.70 -0.50
C LEU A 23 0.46 11.66 -1.43
N LEU A 24 0.77 11.24 -2.65
CA LEU A 24 1.44 12.11 -3.62
C LEU A 24 0.56 13.31 -3.98
N ALA A 25 -0.76 13.10 -4.12
CA ALA A 25 -1.70 14.15 -4.45
C ALA A 25 -1.97 15.10 -3.27
N GLU A 26 -1.97 14.59 -2.04
CA GLU A 26 -2.29 15.35 -0.82
C GLU A 26 -1.08 16.07 -0.20
N GLU A 27 0.06 15.37 -0.12
CA GLU A 27 1.24 15.81 0.65
C GLU A 27 2.47 16.09 -0.24
N GLY A 28 2.38 15.83 -1.55
CA GLY A 28 3.51 15.92 -2.47
C GLY A 28 4.54 14.82 -2.27
N GLU A 29 5.66 14.85 -3.01
CA GLU A 29 6.67 13.78 -2.97
C GLU A 29 7.26 13.56 -1.56
N GLU A 30 7.39 14.61 -0.76
CA GLU A 30 7.98 14.54 0.58
C GLU A 30 7.12 13.74 1.57
N GLY A 31 5.79 13.76 1.42
CA GLY A 31 4.86 12.99 2.25
C GLY A 31 4.75 11.51 1.86
N VAL A 32 5.23 11.13 0.67
CA VAL A 32 5.15 9.75 0.15
C VAL A 32 6.27 8.89 0.76
N THR A 33 6.14 8.60 2.05
CA THR A 33 7.06 7.73 2.78
C THR A 33 6.49 6.32 2.91
N ILE A 34 7.37 5.31 3.02
CA ILE A 34 6.96 3.91 3.25
C ILE A 34 6.07 3.79 4.49
N ALA A 35 6.39 4.52 5.55
CA ALA A 35 5.62 4.54 6.79
C ALA A 35 4.20 5.08 6.54
N ALA A 36 4.08 6.23 5.86
CA ALA A 36 2.79 6.83 5.55
C ALA A 36 1.95 5.96 4.62
N ILE A 37 2.56 5.37 3.58
CA ILE A 37 1.85 4.48 2.65
C ILE A 37 1.36 3.23 3.38
N ALA A 38 2.20 2.61 4.21
CA ALA A 38 1.84 1.42 4.96
C ALA A 38 0.69 1.70 5.95
N ASP A 39 0.78 2.82 6.68
CA ASP A 39 -0.25 3.25 7.63
C ASP A 39 -1.60 3.50 6.92
N ARG A 40 -1.59 4.29 5.85
CA ARG A 40 -2.80 4.58 5.04
C ARG A 40 -3.37 3.32 4.39
N ALA A 41 -2.51 2.42 3.91
CA ALA A 41 -2.93 1.13 3.37
C ALA A 41 -3.36 0.13 4.45
N GLY A 42 -3.27 0.46 5.75
CA GLY A 42 -3.68 -0.38 6.87
C GLY A 42 -2.86 -1.67 6.99
N VAL A 43 -1.56 -1.61 6.69
CA VAL A 43 -0.63 -2.73 6.77
C VAL A 43 0.64 -2.32 7.52
N SER A 44 1.39 -3.30 8.03
CA SER A 44 2.71 -2.99 8.61
C SER A 44 3.72 -2.62 7.53
N THR A 45 4.73 -1.82 7.88
CA THR A 45 5.90 -1.56 7.01
C THR A 45 6.60 -2.85 6.58
N ARG A 46 6.66 -3.86 7.46
CA ARG A 46 7.12 -5.21 7.10
C ARG A 46 6.27 -5.82 5.99
N THR A 47 4.95 -5.65 6.04
CA THR A 47 4.05 -6.13 4.97
C THR A 47 4.29 -5.36 3.70
N PHE A 48 4.45 -4.03 3.74
CA PHE A 48 4.84 -3.24 2.58
C PHE A 48 6.09 -3.81 1.90
N HIS A 49 7.16 -4.08 2.65
CA HIS A 49 8.41 -4.64 2.09
C HIS A 49 8.27 -6.05 1.51
N ASN A 50 7.22 -6.80 1.86
CA ASN A 50 6.97 -8.14 1.32
C ASN A 50 6.18 -8.12 -0.01
N TYR A 51 5.79 -6.94 -0.50
CA TYR A 51 4.91 -6.74 -1.64
C TYR A 51 5.53 -5.84 -2.71
#